data_AF-A0A815BVY4-F1
#
_entry.id   AF-A0A815BVY4-F1
#
_cell.length_a   1.000
_cell.length_b   1.000
_cell.length_c   1.000
_cell.angle_alpha   90.00
_cell.angle_beta   90.00
_cell.angle_gamma   90.00
#
_symmetry.space_group_name_H-M   'P 1'
#
loop_
_entity.id
_entity.type
_entity.pdbx_description
1 polymer ?
#
loop_
_entity_poly.entity_id
_entity_poly.type
_entity_poly.pdbx_seq_one_letter_code
_entity_poly.pdbx_strand_id
1 'polypeptide(L)'
;MIRICRNYYRRNLTELANIDEFDHTYRSSDAISWYMKETFLYKQVNDEKKSNKNNNKKKWKFFRFINKTLQTQDVDLLYQFRFYIIDQDEMTDYQSSIGNLISISGYLLTSSERSVAHDFATKSAKSEGVVRALFEYLWI
;
A
#
# COMPACT_ATOMS: atom_id res chain seq x y z
N MET A 1 3.76 -16.80 6.25
CA MET A 1 3.74 -15.78 5.19
C MET A 1 4.25 -16.41 3.90
N ILE A 2 5.56 -16.59 3.71
CA ILE A 2 6.18 -17.13 2.48
C ILE A 2 5.46 -18.35 1.88
N ARG A 3 5.28 -19.45 2.63
CA ARG A 3 4.56 -20.64 2.12
C ARG A 3 3.14 -20.35 1.61
N ILE A 4 2.43 -19.42 2.26
CA ILE A 4 1.05 -19.06 1.90
C ILE A 4 1.07 -18.14 0.67
N CYS A 5 2.01 -17.20 0.61
CA CYS A 5 2.23 -16.36 -0.58
C CYS A 5 2.63 -17.23 -1.79
N ARG A 6 3.57 -18.17 -1.64
CA ARG A 6 3.97 -19.11 -2.71
C ARG A 6 2.78 -19.91 -3.23
N ASN A 7 1.91 -20.41 -2.35
CA ASN A 7 0.71 -21.13 -2.77
C ASN A 7 -0.31 -20.21 -3.49
N TYR A 8 -0.50 -18.99 -3.01
CA TYR A 8 -1.42 -18.03 -3.62
C TYR A 8 -0.92 -17.58 -5.01
N TYR A 9 0.36 -17.24 -5.12
CA TYR A 9 1.02 -16.82 -6.36
C TYR A 9 1.58 -17.99 -7.17
N ARG A 10 1.14 -19.24 -6.93
CA ARG A 10 1.70 -20.46 -7.56
C ARG A 10 1.70 -20.46 -9.09
N ARG A 11 0.92 -19.58 -9.73
CA ARG A 11 0.84 -19.41 -11.19
C ARG A 11 1.47 -18.11 -11.70
N ASN A 12 2.02 -17.29 -10.82
CA ASN A 12 2.68 -16.03 -11.15
C ASN A 12 4.19 -16.17 -10.89
N LEU A 13 4.94 -16.50 -11.94
CA LEU A 13 6.38 -16.76 -11.84
C LEU A 13 7.16 -15.53 -11.35
N THR A 14 6.75 -14.32 -11.75
CA THR A 14 7.36 -13.07 -11.30
C THR A 14 7.22 -12.90 -9.79
N GLU A 15 6.01 -13.11 -9.26
CA GLU A 15 5.79 -13.00 -7.81
C GLU A 15 6.47 -14.14 -7.03
N LEU A 16 6.58 -15.33 -7.60
CA LEU A 16 7.36 -16.42 -6.99
C LEU A 16 8.84 -16.05 -6.89
N ALA A 17 9.43 -15.48 -7.95
CA ALA A 17 10.80 -14.99 -7.91
C ALA A 17 11.00 -13.88 -6.87
N ASN A 18 10.06 -12.91 -6.77
CA ASN A 18 10.08 -11.88 -5.73
C ASN A 18 10.00 -12.47 -4.32
N ILE A 19 9.18 -13.51 -4.13
CA ILE A 19 9.05 -14.23 -2.86
C ILE A 19 10.36 -14.91 -2.51
N ASP A 20 11.02 -15.54 -3.48
CA ASP A 20 12.30 -16.21 -3.27
C ASP A 20 13.41 -15.20 -2.97
N GLU A 21 13.50 -14.09 -3.72
CA GLU A 21 14.44 -12.99 -3.43
C GLU A 21 14.24 -12.47 -1.99
N PHE A 22 12.98 -12.22 -1.60
CA PHE A 22 12.65 -11.79 -0.25
C PHE A 22 13.07 -12.82 0.80
N ASP A 23 12.79 -14.12 0.60
CA ASP A 23 13.10 -15.18 1.57
C ASP A 23 14.62 -15.30 1.82
N HIS A 24 15.45 -15.03 0.81
CA HIS A 24 16.91 -15.15 0.90
C HIS A 24 17.62 -13.86 1.30
N THR A 25 17.09 -12.69 0.95
CA THR A 25 17.79 -11.40 1.10
C THR A 25 17.17 -10.48 2.14
N TYR A 26 15.95 -10.76 2.63
CA TYR A 26 15.26 -9.86 3.55
C TYR A 26 16.02 -9.67 4.86
N ARG A 27 16.35 -8.41 5.14
CA ARG A 27 16.78 -7.94 6.45
C ARG A 27 15.74 -7.00 6.99
N SER A 28 15.60 -6.98 8.32
CA SER A 28 14.64 -6.11 8.96
C SER A 28 14.86 -4.63 8.56
N SER A 29 16.11 -4.16 8.52
CA SER A 29 16.49 -2.81 8.05
C SER A 29 15.91 -2.40 6.70
N ASP A 30 15.59 -3.36 5.82
CA ASP A 30 15.19 -3.12 4.45
C ASP A 30 13.66 -3.17 4.27
N ALA A 31 12.90 -3.27 5.37
CA ALA A 31 11.45 -3.45 5.35
C ALA A 31 10.69 -2.37 4.59
N ILE A 32 11.10 -1.10 4.69
CA ILE A 32 10.48 0.00 3.94
C ILE A 32 10.75 -0.16 2.43
N SER A 33 12.01 -0.45 2.05
CA SER A 33 12.37 -0.68 0.65
C SER A 33 11.56 -1.84 0.05
N TRP A 34 11.45 -2.95 0.78
CA TRP A 34 10.62 -4.09 0.38
C TRP A 34 9.13 -3.78 0.30
N TYR A 35 8.63 -2.87 1.15
CA TYR A 35 7.24 -2.41 1.09
C TYR A 35 6.97 -1.50 -0.11
N MET A 36 7.94 -0.66 -0.49
CA MET A 36 7.82 0.24 -1.65
C MET A 36 7.90 -0.47 -3.00
N LYS A 37 8.54 -1.65 -3.07
CA LYS A 37 8.55 -2.45 -4.30
C LYS A 37 7.13 -2.95 -4.62
N GLU A 38 6.70 -2.86 -5.89
CA GLU A 38 5.41 -3.38 -6.40
C GLU A 38 5.34 -4.92 -6.45
N THR A 39 5.56 -5.57 -5.30
CA THR A 39 5.63 -7.03 -5.16
C THR A 39 4.45 -7.57 -4.36
N PHE A 40 4.46 -8.89 -4.13
CA PHE A 40 3.53 -9.56 -3.24
C PHE A 40 3.43 -8.90 -1.86
N LEU A 41 4.49 -8.28 -1.32
CA LEU A 41 4.46 -7.69 0.03
C LEU A 41 3.54 -6.49 0.12
N TYR A 42 3.70 -5.53 -0.79
CA TYR A 42 2.84 -4.37 -0.90
C TYR A 42 1.38 -4.78 -1.00
N LYS A 43 1.09 -5.73 -1.90
CA LYS A 43 -0.25 -6.28 -2.11
C LYS A 43 -0.78 -6.97 -0.84
N GLN A 44 0.01 -7.79 -0.15
CA GLN A 44 -0.42 -8.51 1.05
C GLN A 44 -0.66 -7.58 2.26
N VAL A 45 0.08 -6.48 2.35
CA VAL A 45 -0.06 -5.50 3.43
C VAL A 45 -1.33 -4.67 3.22
N ASN A 46 -1.55 -4.17 2.00
CA ASN A 46 -2.66 -3.27 1.68
C ASN A 46 -3.95 -3.99 1.27
N ASP A 47 -3.94 -5.31 1.06
CA ASP A 47 -5.16 -6.07 0.80
C ASP A 47 -5.94 -6.33 2.10
N GLU A 48 -6.93 -5.48 2.33
CA GLU A 48 -7.85 -5.49 3.47
C GLU A 48 -8.78 -6.70 3.48
N LYS A 49 -9.25 -7.10 2.29
CA LYS A 49 -10.24 -8.17 2.11
C LYS A 49 -9.70 -9.54 2.51
N LYS A 50 -8.38 -9.69 2.65
CA LYS A 50 -7.71 -10.95 2.99
C LYS A 50 -7.27 -11.09 4.45
N SER A 51 -7.79 -10.27 5.36
CA SER A 51 -7.68 -10.48 6.83
C SER A 51 -8.46 -11.73 7.27
N ASN A 52 -8.00 -12.91 6.83
CA ASN A 52 -8.51 -14.19 7.30
C ASN A 52 -7.83 -14.49 8.64
N LYS A 53 -8.65 -14.70 9.69
CA LYS A 53 -8.32 -14.63 11.13
C LYS A 53 -7.09 -15.44 11.62
N ASN A 54 -6.54 -16.35 10.82
CA ASN A 54 -5.56 -17.35 11.28
C ASN A 54 -4.09 -17.09 10.89
N ASN A 55 -3.76 -16.00 10.21
CA ASN A 55 -2.37 -15.75 9.75
C ASN A 55 -1.75 -14.43 10.27
N ASN A 56 -2.32 -13.88 11.34
CA ASN A 56 -1.98 -12.57 11.89
C ASN A 56 -0.53 -12.48 12.39
N LYS A 57 -0.02 -13.41 13.19
CA LYS A 57 1.28 -13.21 13.90
C LYS A 57 2.48 -12.81 13.01
N LYS A 58 2.59 -13.30 11.76
CA LYS A 58 3.71 -12.97 10.87
C LYS A 58 3.50 -11.66 10.09
N LYS A 59 2.27 -11.37 9.63
CA LYS A 59 1.88 -10.07 9.04
C LYS A 59 2.13 -8.95 10.06
N TRP A 60 1.76 -9.18 11.32
CA TRP A 60 1.97 -8.25 12.44
C TRP A 60 3.45 -7.98 12.77
N LYS A 61 4.36 -8.94 12.56
CA LYS A 61 5.81 -8.69 12.74
C LYS A 61 6.37 -7.72 11.70
N PHE A 62 5.91 -7.82 10.45
CA PHE A 62 6.30 -6.91 9.38
C PHE A 62 5.72 -5.51 9.61
N PHE A 63 4.43 -5.40 9.94
CA PHE A 63 3.80 -4.13 10.35
C PHE A 63 4.53 -3.46 11.52
N ARG A 64 4.82 -4.23 12.57
CA ARG A 64 5.54 -3.72 13.74
C ARG A 64 6.89 -3.14 13.37
N PHE A 65 7.60 -3.76 12.43
CA PHE A 65 8.90 -3.25 12.01
C PHE A 65 8.78 -1.95 11.23
N ILE A 66 7.88 -1.87 10.23
CA ILE A 66 7.64 -0.64 9.49
C ILE A 66 7.22 0.49 10.44
N ASN A 67 6.27 0.24 11.35
CA ASN A 67 5.85 1.23 12.35
C ASN A 67 7.01 1.71 13.23
N LYS A 68 7.89 0.80 13.68
CA LYS A 68 9.05 1.17 14.48
C LYS A 68 10.00 2.10 13.71
N THR A 69 10.20 1.84 12.41
CA THR A 69 11.05 2.69 11.55
C THR A 69 10.40 4.03 11.21
N LEU A 70 9.07 4.07 11.06
CA LEU A 70 8.33 5.30 10.79
C LEU A 70 8.25 6.21 12.04
N GLN A 71 8.15 5.64 13.24
CA GLN A 71 8.08 6.40 14.50
C GLN A 71 9.36 7.17 14.85
N THR A 72 10.49 6.84 14.22
CA THR A 72 11.78 7.51 14.48
C THR A 72 12.02 8.73 13.59
N GLN A 73 11.07 9.08 12.71
CA GLN A 73 11.19 10.23 11.83
C GLN A 73 10.36 11.39 12.38
N ASP A 74 11.04 12.50 12.67
CA ASP A 74 10.37 13.78 12.89
C ASP A 74 9.79 14.24 11.55
N VAL A 75 8.52 14.63 11.53
CA VAL A 75 7.81 15.05 10.32
C VAL A 75 7.29 16.47 10.53
N ASP A 76 7.88 17.40 9.79
CA ASP A 76 7.39 18.78 9.64
C ASP A 76 6.06 18.80 8.85
N LEU A 77 5.40 19.97 8.80
CA LEU A 77 4.26 20.21 7.92
C LEU A 77 4.59 19.79 6.48
N LEU A 78 3.87 18.79 5.97
CA LEU A 78 4.13 18.16 4.68
C LEU A 78 2.90 18.29 3.79
N TYR A 79 3.09 18.88 2.62
CA TYR A 79 2.14 18.83 1.53
C TYR A 79 2.40 17.58 0.68
N GLN A 80 1.38 16.74 0.52
CA GLN A 80 1.53 15.41 -0.06
C GLN A 80 0.40 15.10 -1.02
N PHE A 81 0.70 14.34 -2.06
CA PHE A 81 -0.23 13.93 -3.11
C PHE A 81 -0.35 12.41 -3.14
N ARG A 82 -1.56 11.92 -3.39
CA ARG A 82 -1.80 10.50 -3.67
C ARG A 82 -2.82 10.33 -4.78
N PHE A 83 -2.53 9.40 -5.68
CA PHE A 83 -3.48 8.99 -6.69
C PHE A 83 -4.26 7.75 -6.27
N TYR A 84 -5.56 7.76 -6.56
CA TYR A 84 -6.51 6.69 -6.29
C TYR A 84 -7.24 6.27 -7.56
N ILE A 85 -7.42 4.96 -7.69
CA ILE A 85 -8.37 4.33 -8.62
C ILE A 85 -9.39 3.65 -7.74
N ILE A 86 -10.58 4.21 -7.73
CA ILE A 86 -11.69 3.77 -6.89
C ILE A 86 -12.91 3.62 -7.77
N ASP A 87 -13.89 2.84 -7.34
CA ASP A 87 -15.15 2.77 -8.07
C ASP A 87 -16.02 4.02 -7.80
N GLN A 88 -17.10 4.16 -8.57
CA GLN A 88 -17.99 5.31 -8.47
C GLN A 88 -18.73 5.36 -7.12
N ASP A 89 -19.00 4.21 -6.52
CA ASP A 89 -19.70 4.11 -5.24
C ASP A 89 -18.78 4.59 -4.11
N GLU A 90 -17.53 4.10 -4.08
CA GLU A 90 -16.50 4.53 -3.13
C GLU A 90 -16.20 6.04 -3.27
N MET A 91 -16.20 6.58 -4.49
CA MET A 91 -16.08 8.04 -4.69
C MET A 91 -17.24 8.81 -4.07
N THR A 92 -18.46 8.28 -4.17
CA THR A 92 -19.65 8.89 -3.57
C THR A 92 -19.56 8.85 -2.04
N ASP A 93 -19.05 7.75 -1.47
CA ASP A 93 -18.78 7.63 -0.04
C ASP A 93 -17.76 8.68 0.44
N TYR A 94 -16.67 8.89 -0.31
CA TYR A 94 -15.70 9.96 -0.01
C TYR A 94 -16.34 11.35 -0.05
N GLN A 95 -17.19 11.63 -1.05
CA GLN A 95 -17.88 12.93 -1.16
C GLN A 95 -18.87 13.15 -0.01
N SER A 96 -19.59 12.11 0.43
CA SER A 96 -20.48 12.20 1.58
C SER A 96 -19.74 12.40 2.92
N SER A 97 -18.46 12.05 2.95
CA SER A 97 -17.60 12.17 4.13
C SER A 97 -16.91 13.53 4.27
N ILE A 98 -17.22 14.51 3.41
CA ILE A 98 -16.66 15.87 3.50
C ILE A 98 -17.01 16.49 4.88
N GLY A 99 -15.98 16.99 5.57
CA GLY A 99 -16.10 17.54 6.92
C GLY A 99 -16.03 16.50 8.05
N ASN A 100 -15.89 15.21 7.72
CA ASN A 100 -15.73 14.12 8.69
C ASN A 100 -14.31 13.53 8.67
N LEU A 101 -14.00 12.74 9.70
CA LEU A 101 -12.75 11.98 9.77
C LEU A 101 -12.85 10.73 8.87
N ILE A 102 -11.84 10.54 8.02
CA ILE A 102 -11.69 9.34 7.20
C ILE A 102 -10.61 8.46 7.80
N SER A 103 -10.93 7.19 8.04
CA SER A 103 -9.94 6.18 8.44
C SER A 103 -9.50 5.36 7.24
N ILE A 104 -8.20 5.19 7.08
CA ILE A 104 -7.61 4.38 6.02
C ILE A 104 -6.95 3.16 6.63
N SER A 105 -7.21 2.02 6.01
CA SER A 105 -6.63 0.72 6.33
C SER A 105 -5.20 0.64 5.76
N GLY A 106 -4.21 0.44 6.62
CA GLY A 106 -2.82 0.24 6.19
C GLY A 106 -2.03 1.55 6.04
N TYR A 107 -0.99 1.54 5.22
CA TYR A 107 -0.08 2.68 5.08
C TYR A 107 -0.47 3.60 3.92
N LEU A 108 -0.34 4.91 4.14
CA LEU A 108 -0.57 5.91 3.12
C LEU A 108 0.72 6.15 2.32
N LEU A 109 0.79 5.61 1.11
CA LEU A 109 1.86 5.98 0.17
C LEU A 109 1.50 7.30 -0.49
N THR A 110 2.34 8.30 -0.27
CA THR A 110 2.16 9.65 -0.83
C THR A 110 3.47 10.14 -1.46
N SER A 111 3.36 11.16 -2.29
CA SER A 111 4.51 11.84 -2.88
C SER A 111 4.39 13.34 -2.66
N SER A 112 5.51 14.01 -2.37
CA SER A 112 5.58 15.47 -2.33
C SER A 112 5.47 16.08 -3.73
N GLU A 113 5.69 15.29 -4.77
CA GLU A 113 5.63 15.74 -6.16
C GLU A 113 4.33 15.29 -6.84
N ARG A 114 3.57 16.27 -7.32
CA ARG A 114 2.30 16.03 -8.03
C ARG A 114 2.49 15.19 -9.30
N SER A 115 3.58 15.42 -10.03
CA SER A 115 3.92 14.69 -11.26
C SER A 115 4.08 13.19 -10.99
N VAL A 116 4.81 12.84 -9.93
CA VAL A 116 5.02 11.44 -9.53
C VAL A 116 3.70 10.76 -9.17
N ALA A 117 2.83 11.43 -8.41
CA ALA A 117 1.50 10.91 -8.09
C ALA A 117 0.64 10.72 -9.37
N HIS A 118 0.74 11.64 -10.32
CA HIS A 118 0.05 11.53 -11.60
C HIS A 118 0.59 10.41 -12.50
N ASP A 119 1.90 10.14 -12.48
CA ASP A 119 2.48 9.04 -13.27
C ASP A 119 2.03 7.66 -12.76
N PHE A 120 1.79 7.53 -11.45
CA PHE A 120 1.10 6.35 -10.91
C PHE A 120 -0.30 6.18 -11.51
N ALA A 121 -0.98 7.29 -11.82
CA ALA A 121 -2.28 7.25 -12.47
C ALA A 121 -2.23 6.71 -13.88
N THR A 122 -1.31 7.21 -14.68
CA THR A 122 -1.30 6.97 -16.13
C THR A 122 -0.84 5.55 -16.49
N LYS A 123 -0.03 4.90 -15.63
CA LYS A 123 0.46 3.52 -15.82
C LYS A 123 -0.61 2.43 -15.64
N SER A 124 -1.73 2.78 -15.01
CA SER A 124 -2.80 1.82 -14.72
C SER A 124 -3.77 1.67 -15.89
N ALA A 125 -4.13 0.43 -16.25
CA ALA A 125 -5.04 0.14 -17.36
C ALA A 125 -6.40 0.85 -17.18
N LYS A 126 -6.95 1.42 -18.26
CA LYS A 126 -8.28 2.03 -18.25
C LYS A 126 -9.32 0.94 -18.17
N SER A 127 -9.98 0.81 -17.02
CA SER A 127 -11.19 0.01 -16.85
C SER A 127 -12.42 0.90 -16.90
N GLU A 128 -13.51 0.39 -17.45
CA GLU A 128 -14.82 1.05 -17.42
C GLU A 128 -15.38 1.01 -15.99
N GLY A 129 -16.03 2.08 -15.54
CA GLY A 129 -16.69 2.15 -14.22
C GLY A 129 -15.80 2.51 -13.02
N VAL A 130 -14.55 2.95 -13.24
CA VAL A 130 -13.69 3.47 -12.15
C VAL A 130 -13.44 4.97 -12.28
N VAL A 131 -13.39 5.63 -11.14
CA VAL A 131 -13.00 7.04 -11.00
C VAL A 131 -11.51 7.12 -10.66
N ARG A 132 -10.85 8.07 -11.32
CA ARG A 132 -9.44 8.38 -11.12
C ARG A 132 -9.35 9.71 -10.39
N ALA A 133 -8.92 9.67 -9.13
CA ALA A 133 -8.93 10.84 -8.26
C ALA A 133 -7.52 11.11 -7.70
N LEU A 134 -7.13 12.38 -7.71
CA LEU A 134 -5.93 12.86 -7.03
C LEU A 134 -6.35 13.49 -5.70
N PHE A 135 -5.82 12.96 -4.61
CA PHE A 135 -6.02 13.47 -3.26
C PHE A 135 -4.81 14.30 -2.86
N GLU A 136 -5.08 15.45 -2.25
CA GLU A 136 -4.07 16.38 -1.74
C GLU A 136 -4.20 16.41 -0.21
N TYR A 137 -3.10 16.16 0.49
CA TYR A 137 -3.05 16.11 1.95
C TYR A 137 -2.16 17.23 2.45
N LEU A 138 -2.69 18.01 3.39
CA LEU A 138 -1.90 18.91 4.22
C LEU A 138 -1.79 18.27 5.60
N TRP A 139 -0.60 17.79 5.94
CA TRP A 139 -0.32 17.33 7.30
C TRP A 139 0.01 18.55 8.16
N ILE A 140 -0.85 18.81 9.16
CA ILE A 140 -0.74 19.92 10.13
C ILE A 140 -0.26 19.35 11.46
#